data_AF-A0A7E4ZQP2-F1
#
_entry.id   AF-A0A7E4ZQP2-F1
#
_cell.length_a   1.000
_cell.length_b   1.000
_cell.length_c   1.000
_cell.angle_alpha   90.00
_cell.angle_beta   90.00
_cell.angle_gamma   90.00
#
_symmetry.space_group_name_H-M   'P 1'
#
loop_
_entity.id
_entity.type
_entity.pdbx_description
1 polymer ?
#
loop_
_entity_poly.entity_id
_entity_poly.type
_entity_poly.pdbx_seq_one_letter_code
_entity_poly.pdbx_strand_id
1 'polypeptide(L)'
;MGKNACALWFILYTLRELLKFVDTHADDKKTPKDLMLAFAKKLLAMDPSDLVRKPTEMFLRTAIRSFPYHNSLLFQTLAKSVAKVEFGQLPTTYMLLLQGLYGVRYVETSRFCATCGISSATKQCPKCKLPYCSADCQRFDWPIHKKCCEAISKRPLPGGDTATYIELNEDKLKDVKIED
;
A
#
# COMPACT_ATOMS: atom_id res chain seq x y z
N MET A 1 -23.12 -3.37 5.15
CA MET A 1 -22.64 -2.54 6.28
C MET A 1 -21.12 -2.50 6.43
N GLY A 2 -20.38 -3.62 6.36
CA GLY A 2 -18.94 -3.64 6.67
C GLY A 2 -18.02 -2.75 5.82
N LYS A 3 -18.28 -2.60 4.51
CA LYS A 3 -17.42 -1.80 3.60
C LYS A 3 -17.34 -0.32 3.97
N ASN A 4 -18.49 0.32 4.21
CA ASN A 4 -18.54 1.74 4.55
C ASN A 4 -17.88 2.01 5.91
N ALA A 5 -18.12 1.14 6.90
CA ALA A 5 -17.48 1.23 8.20
C ALA A 5 -15.95 1.07 8.10
N CYS A 6 -15.47 0.15 7.26
CA CYS A 6 -14.05 -0.06 7.01
C CYS A 6 -13.41 1.14 6.31
N ALA A 7 -14.00 1.65 5.23
CA ALA A 7 -13.49 2.84 4.54
C ALA A 7 -13.43 4.06 5.47
N LEU A 8 -14.49 4.33 6.24
CA LEU A 8 -14.52 5.40 7.24
C LEU A 8 -13.43 5.20 8.31
N TRP A 9 -13.23 3.96 8.76
CA TRP A 9 -12.20 3.65 9.74
C TRP A 9 -10.80 4.02 9.24
N PHE A 10 -10.42 3.69 8.00
CA PHE A 10 -9.11 4.07 7.48
C PHE A 10 -8.91 5.58 7.37
N ILE A 11 -9.97 6.32 7.03
CA ILE A 11 -9.95 7.79 7.02
C ILE A 11 -9.68 8.30 8.44
N LEU A 12 -10.48 7.85 9.42
CA LEU A 12 -10.36 8.28 10.82
C LEU A 12 -9.03 7.87 11.45
N TYR A 13 -8.55 6.65 11.17
CA TYR A 13 -7.25 6.16 11.61
C TYR A 13 -6.13 7.05 11.06
N THR A 14 -6.19 7.39 9.77
CA THR A 14 -5.18 8.25 9.12
C THR A 14 -5.19 9.66 9.68
N LEU A 15 -6.37 10.25 9.85
CA LEU A 15 -6.50 11.58 10.47
C LEU A 15 -5.95 11.56 11.90
N ARG A 16 -6.28 10.56 12.71
CA ARG A 16 -5.79 10.46 14.09
C ARG A 16 -4.26 10.36 14.15
N GLU A 17 -3.65 9.48 13.35
CA GLU A 17 -2.19 9.33 13.37
C GLU A 17 -1.46 10.55 12.79
N LEU A 18 -2.06 11.24 11.81
CA LEU A 18 -1.55 12.51 11.30
C LEU A 18 -1.61 13.61 12.39
N LEU A 19 -2.75 13.76 13.07
CA LEU A 19 -2.91 14.75 14.14
C LEU A 19 -1.91 14.50 15.27
N LYS A 20 -1.77 13.25 15.73
CA LYS A 20 -0.72 12.88 16.70
C LYS A 20 0.68 13.25 16.21
N PHE A 21 0.99 13.02 14.94
CA PHE A 21 2.29 13.38 14.37
C PHE A 21 2.50 14.90 14.38
N VAL A 22 1.48 15.68 14.03
CA VAL A 22 1.54 17.15 14.08
C VAL A 22 1.73 17.63 15.52
N ASP A 23 0.94 17.13 16.47
CA ASP A 23 0.99 17.52 17.88
C ASP A 23 2.36 17.21 18.49
N THR A 24 2.92 16.04 18.20
CA THR A 24 4.27 15.63 18.69
C THR A 24 5.41 16.44 18.10
N HIS A 25 5.18 17.19 17.03
CA HIS A 25 6.16 18.05 16.39
C HIS A 25 5.70 19.52 16.39
N ALA A 26 4.79 19.90 17.29
CA ALA A 26 4.24 21.25 17.33
C ALA A 26 5.30 22.32 17.68
N ASP A 27 6.32 21.91 18.44
CA ASP A 27 7.44 22.78 18.82
C ASP A 27 8.52 22.89 17.72
N ASP A 28 8.43 22.07 16.66
CA ASP A 28 9.25 22.29 15.48
C ASP A 28 8.82 23.63 14.87
N LYS A 29 9.77 24.50 14.51
CA LYS A 29 9.50 25.77 13.79
C LYS A 29 9.05 25.55 12.33
N LYS A 30 8.12 24.62 12.10
CA LYS A 30 7.58 24.19 10.81
C LYS A 30 6.10 24.50 10.74
N THR A 31 5.61 24.80 9.54
CA THR A 31 4.17 25.01 9.36
C THR A 31 3.41 23.67 9.42
N PRO A 32 2.11 23.66 9.73
CA PRO A 32 1.30 22.44 9.70
C PRO A 32 1.40 21.72 8.35
N LYS A 33 1.47 22.47 7.24
CA LYS A 33 1.66 21.92 5.90
C LYS A 33 2.98 21.16 5.77
N ASP A 34 4.07 21.71 6.30
CA ASP A 34 5.37 21.05 6.27
C ASP A 34 5.36 19.74 7.08
N LEU A 35 4.69 19.74 8.23
CA LEU A 35 4.51 18.55 9.07
C LEU A 35 3.67 17.47 8.36
N MET A 36 2.58 17.86 7.68
CA MET A 36 1.79 16.92 6.87
C MET A 36 2.61 16.31 5.72
N LEU A 37 3.42 17.11 5.04
CA LEU A 37 4.33 16.63 3.99
C LEU A 37 5.43 15.73 4.55
N ALA A 38 5.93 16.03 5.76
CA ALA A 38 6.89 15.18 6.46
C ALA A 38 6.27 13.83 6.85
N PHE A 39 5.02 13.82 7.33
CA PHE A 39 4.27 12.59 7.60
C PHE A 39 4.10 11.74 6.33
N ALA A 40 3.69 12.37 5.22
CA ALA A 40 3.60 11.68 3.93
C ALA A 40 4.96 11.07 3.51
N LYS A 41 6.06 11.83 3.62
CA LYS A 41 7.42 11.29 3.34
C LYS A 41 7.80 10.13 4.25
N LYS A 42 7.42 10.17 5.53
CA LYS A 42 7.64 9.07 6.49
C LYS A 42 6.93 7.79 6.03
N LEU A 43 5.67 7.90 5.57
CA LEU A 43 4.93 6.75 5.03
C LEU A 43 5.56 6.23 3.73
N LEU A 44 6.10 7.13 2.91
CA LEU A 44 6.69 6.79 1.61
C LEU A 44 8.10 6.21 1.69
N ALA A 45 8.78 6.30 2.84
CA ALA A 45 10.17 5.92 2.96
C ALA A 45 10.43 4.46 2.55
N MET A 46 11.59 4.24 1.93
CA MET A 46 12.07 2.95 1.42
C MET A 46 13.59 2.91 1.49
N ASP A 47 14.12 1.73 1.77
CA ASP A 47 15.55 1.42 1.62
C ASP A 47 15.87 0.98 0.18
N PRO A 48 17.16 1.03 -0.25
CA PRO A 48 17.54 0.72 -1.62
C PRO A 48 17.12 -0.68 -2.11
N SER A 49 17.06 -1.66 -1.21
CA SER A 49 16.66 -3.04 -1.51
C SER A 49 15.16 -3.29 -1.38
N ASP A 50 14.38 -2.32 -0.89
CA ASP A 50 12.96 -2.53 -0.64
C ASP A 50 12.17 -2.61 -1.96
N LEU A 51 11.21 -3.53 -1.98
CA LEU A 51 10.29 -3.72 -3.11
C LEU A 51 8.94 -3.02 -2.88
N VAL A 52 8.61 -2.75 -1.61
CA VAL A 52 7.37 -2.11 -1.18
C VAL A 52 7.67 -1.04 -0.13
N ARG A 53 6.74 -0.11 0.08
CA ARG A 53 6.86 0.92 1.12
C ARG A 53 6.54 0.33 2.49
N LYS A 54 7.56 -0.22 3.16
CA LYS A 54 7.43 -0.84 4.49
C LYS A 54 6.71 0.03 5.53
N PRO A 55 6.93 1.36 5.62
CA PRO A 55 6.18 2.19 6.56
C PRO A 55 4.68 2.28 6.24
N THR A 56 4.31 2.38 4.95
CA THR A 56 2.90 2.30 4.53
C THR A 56 2.31 0.92 4.83
N GLU A 57 3.07 -0.14 4.56
CA GLU A 57 2.66 -1.53 4.83
C GLU A 57 2.37 -1.73 6.33
N MET A 58 3.28 -1.30 7.20
CA MET A 58 3.11 -1.36 8.65
C MET A 58 1.89 -0.55 9.08
N PHE A 59 1.79 0.69 8.61
CA PHE A 59 0.68 1.59 8.92
C PHE A 59 -0.69 0.97 8.62
N LEU A 60 -0.84 0.39 7.42
CA LEU A 60 -2.09 -0.23 7.00
C LEU A 60 -2.37 -1.54 7.76
N ARG A 61 -1.36 -2.37 8.01
CA ARG A 61 -1.53 -3.60 8.82
C ARG A 61 -1.97 -3.29 10.25
N THR A 62 -1.41 -2.25 10.87
CA THR A 62 -1.85 -1.78 12.19
C THR A 62 -3.28 -1.23 12.13
N ALA A 63 -3.61 -0.43 11.11
CA ALA A 63 -4.95 0.08 10.93
C ALA A 63 -5.98 -1.04 10.79
N ILE A 64 -5.69 -2.10 10.02
CA ILE A 64 -6.54 -3.28 9.90
C ILE A 64 -6.73 -3.92 11.27
N ARG A 65 -5.64 -4.25 11.98
CA ARG A 65 -5.70 -4.91 13.30
C ARG A 65 -6.54 -4.13 14.32
N SER A 66 -6.49 -2.81 14.25
CA SER A 66 -7.23 -1.91 15.14
C SER A 66 -8.68 -1.66 14.71
N PHE A 67 -9.15 -2.21 13.59
CA PHE A 67 -10.53 -2.03 13.12
C PHE A 67 -11.54 -2.59 14.14
N PRO A 68 -12.53 -1.82 14.61
CA PRO A 68 -13.37 -2.20 15.76
C PRO A 68 -14.37 -3.34 15.52
N TYR A 69 -14.65 -3.70 14.26
CA TYR A 69 -15.67 -4.70 13.93
C TYR A 69 -15.05 -6.04 13.48
N HIS A 70 -14.34 -6.71 14.39
CA HIS A 70 -13.63 -7.97 14.11
C HIS A 70 -14.54 -9.13 13.67
N ASN A 71 -15.82 -9.11 14.05
CA ASN A 71 -16.80 -10.12 13.64
C ASN A 71 -17.34 -9.90 12.22
N SER A 72 -16.97 -8.79 11.56
CA SER A 72 -17.41 -8.55 10.19
C SER A 72 -16.67 -9.48 9.22
N LEU A 73 -17.40 -10.03 8.25
CA LEU A 73 -16.82 -10.88 7.19
C LEU A 73 -15.69 -10.15 6.45
N LEU A 74 -15.86 -8.86 6.18
CA LEU A 74 -14.84 -8.05 5.52
C LEU A 74 -13.52 -8.03 6.31
N PHE A 75 -13.58 -7.80 7.62
CA PHE A 75 -12.38 -7.83 8.45
C PHE A 75 -11.75 -9.22 8.45
N GLN A 76 -12.53 -10.28 8.66
CA GLN A 76 -11.99 -11.64 8.73
C GLN A 76 -11.33 -12.05 7.42
N THR A 77 -11.94 -11.73 6.27
CA THR A 77 -11.35 -11.99 4.95
C THR A 77 -10.08 -11.18 4.74
N LEU A 78 -10.10 -9.88 5.04
CA LEU A 78 -8.94 -9.00 4.85
C LEU A 78 -7.77 -9.41 5.77
N ALA A 79 -8.02 -9.67 7.05
CA ALA A 79 -7.02 -10.09 8.02
C ALA A 79 -6.38 -11.43 7.61
N LYS A 80 -7.18 -12.40 7.16
CA LYS A 80 -6.68 -13.68 6.63
C LYS A 80 -5.80 -13.47 5.39
N SER A 81 -6.22 -12.65 4.42
CA SER A 81 -5.42 -12.38 3.23
C SER A 81 -4.10 -11.69 3.55
N VAL A 82 -4.10 -10.71 4.45
CA VAL A 82 -2.89 -10.01 4.89
C VAL A 82 -1.93 -10.93 5.67
N ALA A 83 -2.45 -11.86 6.47
CA ALA A 83 -1.65 -12.81 7.23
C ALA A 83 -0.90 -13.82 6.34
N LYS A 84 -1.40 -14.10 5.13
CA LYS A 84 -0.73 -14.98 4.14
C LYS A 84 0.47 -14.33 3.44
N VAL A 85 0.62 -13.01 3.54
CA VAL A 85 1.70 -12.27 2.87
C VAL A 85 2.70 -11.79 3.91
N GLU A 86 3.95 -12.26 3.79
CA GLU A 86 5.06 -11.81 4.63
C GLU A 86 5.26 -10.28 4.55
N PHE A 87 5.73 -9.69 5.65
CA PHE A 87 5.96 -8.25 5.71
C PHE A 87 7.04 -7.83 4.70
N GLY A 88 6.74 -6.80 3.90
CA GLY A 88 7.66 -6.31 2.88
C GLY A 88 7.56 -7.03 1.53
N GLN A 89 6.68 -8.03 1.41
CA GLN A 89 6.43 -8.76 0.16
C GLN A 89 5.16 -8.26 -0.56
N LEU A 90 5.01 -8.70 -1.81
CA LEU A 90 3.82 -8.46 -2.62
C LEU A 90 2.82 -9.62 -2.49
N PRO A 91 1.50 -9.38 -2.66
CA PRO A 91 0.87 -8.07 -2.88
C PRO A 91 0.89 -7.19 -1.62
N THR A 92 1.04 -5.87 -1.78
CA THR A 92 1.02 -4.94 -0.64
C THR A 92 -0.32 -4.99 0.08
N THR A 93 -0.34 -4.65 1.37
CA THR A 93 -1.56 -4.50 2.16
C THR A 93 -2.53 -3.49 1.53
N TYR A 94 -2.02 -2.45 0.87
CA TYR A 94 -2.83 -1.50 0.12
C TYR A 94 -3.67 -2.19 -0.97
N MET A 95 -3.05 -3.04 -1.80
CA MET A 95 -3.75 -3.81 -2.83
C MET A 95 -4.80 -4.75 -2.24
N LEU A 96 -4.46 -5.48 -1.17
CA LEU A 96 -5.39 -6.38 -0.48
C LEU A 96 -6.60 -5.62 0.10
N LEU A 97 -6.35 -4.44 0.67
CA LEU A 97 -7.41 -3.56 1.16
C LEU A 97 -8.35 -3.12 0.03
N LEU A 98 -7.80 -2.65 -1.10
CA LEU A 98 -8.61 -2.24 -2.24
C LEU A 98 -9.40 -3.42 -2.83
N GLN A 99 -8.82 -4.61 -2.90
CA GLN A 99 -9.53 -5.82 -3.34
C GLN A 99 -10.73 -6.13 -2.42
N GLY A 100 -10.57 -6.01 -1.10
CA GLY A 100 -11.66 -6.21 -0.14
C GLY A 100 -12.76 -5.16 -0.22
N LEU A 101 -12.40 -3.89 -0.43
CA LEU A 101 -13.35 -2.79 -0.49
C LEU A 101 -14.08 -2.69 -1.85
N TYR A 102 -13.31 -2.68 -2.93
CA TYR A 102 -13.77 -2.35 -4.28
C TYR A 102 -13.84 -3.56 -5.22
N GLY A 103 -13.31 -4.70 -4.81
CA GLY A 103 -13.30 -5.94 -5.59
C GLY A 103 -12.02 -6.15 -6.39
N VAL A 104 -11.73 -7.41 -6.72
CA VAL A 104 -10.49 -7.82 -7.39
C VAL A 104 -10.36 -7.18 -8.77
N ARG A 105 -11.43 -7.22 -9.57
CA ARG A 105 -11.46 -6.65 -10.93
C ARG A 105 -11.10 -5.17 -10.98
N TYR A 106 -11.51 -4.38 -9.97
CA TYR A 106 -11.15 -2.96 -9.91
C TYR A 106 -9.64 -2.77 -9.74
N VAL A 107 -9.01 -3.58 -8.90
CA VAL A 107 -7.57 -3.50 -8.65
C VAL A 107 -6.77 -3.96 -9.87
N GLU A 108 -7.26 -4.99 -10.57
CA GLU A 108 -6.59 -5.52 -11.76
C GLU A 108 -6.63 -4.58 -12.97
N THR A 109 -7.72 -3.84 -13.15
CA THR A 109 -7.89 -2.93 -14.29
C THR A 109 -7.43 -1.49 -14.01
N SER A 110 -6.97 -1.21 -12.79
CA SER A 110 -6.56 0.13 -12.36
C SER A 110 -5.05 0.27 -12.24
N ARG A 111 -4.56 1.50 -12.44
CA ARG A 111 -3.15 1.86 -12.20
C ARG A 111 -3.09 2.88 -11.07
N PHE A 112 -2.59 2.43 -9.91
CA PHE A 112 -2.53 3.27 -8.71
C PHE A 112 -1.23 4.06 -8.64
N CYS A 113 -1.32 5.36 -8.37
CA CYS A 113 -0.17 6.21 -8.16
C CYS A 113 0.65 5.72 -6.96
N ALA A 114 1.96 5.50 -7.14
CA ALA A 114 2.83 5.03 -6.09
C ALA A 114 3.03 6.04 -4.94
N THR A 115 2.64 7.30 -5.12
CA THR A 115 2.78 8.36 -4.12
C THR A 115 1.49 8.61 -3.35
N CYS A 116 0.34 8.71 -4.03
CA CYS A 116 -0.93 9.11 -3.40
C CYS A 116 -2.03 8.05 -3.47
N GLY A 117 -1.79 6.92 -4.14
CA GLY A 117 -2.77 5.83 -4.25
C GLY A 117 -3.94 6.08 -5.21
N ILE A 118 -4.08 7.26 -5.83
CA ILE A 118 -5.18 7.49 -6.78
C ILE A 118 -5.05 6.55 -8.00
N SER A 119 -6.16 5.96 -8.43
CA SER A 119 -6.24 4.93 -9.49
C SER A 119 -6.14 5.44 -10.94
N SER A 120 -5.76 6.71 -11.13
CA SER A 120 -5.69 7.37 -12.45
C SER A 120 -4.24 7.61 -12.89
N ALA A 121 -3.34 6.69 -12.58
CA ALA A 121 -1.94 6.82 -12.97
C ALA A 121 -1.75 6.73 -14.49
N THR A 122 -1.41 7.86 -15.11
CA THR A 122 -1.14 7.98 -16.55
C THR A 122 0.35 8.11 -16.87
N LYS A 123 1.19 8.33 -15.85
CA LYS A 123 2.64 8.47 -15.98
C LYS A 123 3.34 7.31 -15.28
N GLN A 124 4.60 7.08 -15.63
CA GLN A 124 5.42 6.07 -14.97
C GLN A 124 6.90 6.43 -15.03
N CYS A 125 7.68 5.92 -14.08
CA CYS A 125 9.13 6.00 -14.16
C CYS A 125 9.62 5.29 -15.44
N PRO A 126 10.44 5.93 -16.29
CA PRO A 126 10.87 5.34 -17.56
C PRO A 126 11.70 4.06 -17.37
N LYS A 127 12.45 3.97 -16.26
CA LYS A 127 13.32 2.82 -15.92
C LYS A 127 12.53 1.65 -15.33
N CYS A 128 11.95 1.82 -14.14
CA CYS A 128 11.32 0.72 -13.39
C CYS A 128 9.79 0.58 -13.59
N LYS A 129 9.18 1.46 -14.41
CA LYS A 129 7.73 1.50 -14.69
C LYS A 129 6.82 1.74 -13.47
N LEU A 130 7.37 2.22 -12.34
CA LEU A 130 6.56 2.61 -11.19
C LEU A 130 5.55 3.71 -11.58
N PRO A 131 4.23 3.52 -11.38
CA PRO A 131 3.19 4.41 -11.88
C PRO A 131 2.97 5.66 -11.01
N TYR A 132 2.61 6.78 -11.65
CA TYR A 132 2.28 8.05 -11.01
C TYR A 132 1.09 8.72 -11.71
N CYS A 133 0.25 9.45 -10.97
CA CYS A 133 -0.84 10.24 -11.56
C CYS A 133 -0.36 11.57 -12.16
N SER A 134 0.73 12.15 -11.64
CA SER A 134 1.25 13.44 -12.09
C SER A 134 2.77 13.51 -11.96
N ALA A 135 3.37 14.51 -12.64
CA ALA A 135 4.78 14.82 -12.48
C ALA A 135 5.11 15.28 -11.05
N ASP A 136 4.16 15.92 -10.36
CA ASP A 136 4.34 16.37 -8.98
C ASP A 136 4.43 15.20 -8.00
N CYS A 137 3.59 14.17 -8.16
CA CYS A 137 3.70 12.95 -7.36
C CYS A 137 5.05 12.25 -7.57
N GLN A 138 5.53 12.20 -8.81
CA GLN A 138 6.85 11.65 -9.11
C GLN A 138 7.98 12.49 -8.51
N ARG A 139 7.93 13.84 -8.64
CA ARG A 139 8.93 14.75 -8.06
C ARG A 139 8.97 14.67 -6.54
N PHE A 140 7.81 14.57 -5.90
CA PHE A 140 7.69 14.43 -4.44
C PHE A 140 8.35 13.14 -3.94
N ASP A 141 8.15 12.04 -4.66
CA ASP A 141 8.69 10.72 -4.30
C ASP A 141 10.15 10.52 -4.75
N TRP A 142 10.63 11.27 -5.75
CA TRP A 142 11.94 11.09 -6.37
C TRP A 142 13.12 10.98 -5.38
N PRO A 143 13.23 11.79 -4.31
CA PRO A 143 14.32 11.66 -3.35
C PRO A 143 14.39 10.28 -2.67
N ILE A 144 13.26 9.60 -2.53
CA ILE A 144 13.12 8.25 -1.98
C ILE A 144 13.27 7.24 -3.13
N HIS A 145 12.43 7.36 -4.17
CA HIS A 145 12.36 6.43 -5.28
C HIS A 145 13.71 6.21 -5.98
N LYS A 146 14.50 7.26 -6.21
CA LYS A 146 15.77 7.14 -6.93
C LYS A 146 16.74 6.14 -6.29
N LYS A 147 16.63 5.92 -4.97
CA LYS A 147 17.47 4.99 -4.21
C LYS A 147 17.07 3.52 -4.44
N CYS A 148 15.78 3.25 -4.60
CA CYS A 148 15.24 1.89 -4.80
C CYS A 148 14.83 1.59 -6.25
N CYS A 149 14.94 2.56 -7.17
CA CYS A 149 14.53 2.43 -8.56
C CYS A 149 15.16 1.22 -9.26
N GLU A 150 16.44 0.94 -8.97
CA GLU A 150 17.16 -0.23 -9.49
C GLU A 150 16.52 -1.54 -9.02
N ALA A 151 16.30 -1.69 -7.71
CA ALA A 151 15.66 -2.88 -7.14
C ALA A 151 14.25 -3.09 -7.72
N ILE A 152 13.46 -2.02 -7.83
CA ILE A 152 12.12 -2.07 -8.42
C ILE A 152 12.20 -2.47 -9.90
N SER A 153 13.20 -2.02 -10.66
CA SER A 153 13.33 -2.36 -12.09
C SER A 153 13.62 -3.84 -12.35
N LYS A 154 14.25 -4.52 -11.39
CA LYS A 154 14.55 -5.94 -11.45
C LYS A 154 13.38 -6.82 -11.00
N ARG A 155 12.28 -6.22 -10.55
CA ARG A 155 11.09 -6.98 -10.15
C ARG A 155 10.42 -7.56 -11.40
N PRO A 156 9.92 -8.80 -11.34
CA PRO A 156 8.84 -9.22 -12.21
C PRO A 156 7.65 -8.30 -11.89
N LEU A 157 7.35 -7.35 -12.78
CA LEU A 157 6.23 -6.44 -12.61
C LEU A 157 4.92 -7.26 -12.67
N PRO A 158 4.08 -7.30 -11.60
CA PRO A 158 2.65 -7.45 -11.83
C PRO A 158 2.21 -6.22 -12.60
N GLY A 159 1.89 -6.34 -13.89
CA GLY A 159 1.40 -5.20 -14.66
C GLY A 159 1.85 -5.11 -16.11
N GLY A 160 2.39 -6.18 -16.68
CA GLY A 160 1.88 -6.65 -17.98
C GLY A 160 1.08 -7.90 -17.66
N ASP A 161 -0.24 -7.79 -17.64
CA ASP A 161 -1.20 -8.87 -17.33
C ASP A 161 -1.21 -9.34 -15.86
N THR A 162 -2.32 -9.04 -15.19
CA THR A 162 -2.64 -9.44 -13.81
C THR A 162 -2.82 -10.95 -13.62
N ALA A 163 -2.81 -11.73 -14.71
CA ALA A 163 -2.93 -13.19 -14.69
C ALA A 163 -1.78 -13.89 -13.94
N THR A 164 -0.55 -13.36 -14.02
CA THR A 164 0.63 -14.09 -13.54
C THR A 164 0.73 -14.16 -12.01
N TYR A 165 0.11 -13.23 -11.27
CA TYR A 165 0.16 -13.24 -9.79
C TYR A 165 -0.83 -14.22 -9.15
N ILE A 166 -1.90 -14.56 -9.86
CA ILE A 166 -2.82 -15.63 -9.43
C ILE A 166 -2.19 -16.98 -9.79
N GLU A 167 -1.63 -17.12 -10.99
CA GLU A 167 -0.95 -18.35 -11.45
C GLU A 167 0.25 -18.73 -10.57
N LEU A 168 1.09 -17.76 -10.16
CA LEU A 168 2.22 -18.00 -9.25
C LEU A 168 1.80 -18.45 -7.83
N ASN A 169 0.56 -18.18 -7.42
CA ASN A 169 0.03 -18.60 -6.12
C ASN A 169 -0.81 -19.88 -6.21
N GLU A 170 -1.42 -20.18 -7.35
CA GLU A 170 -2.10 -21.46 -7.59
C GLU A 170 -1.12 -22.63 -7.66
N ASP A 171 0.06 -22.45 -8.28
CA ASP A 171 1.07 -23.51 -8.34
C ASP A 171 1.68 -23.80 -6.96
N LYS A 172 1.84 -22.78 -6.10
CA LYS A 172 2.30 -22.98 -4.70
C LYS A 172 1.25 -23.62 -3.79
N LEU A 173 -0.03 -23.59 -4.18
CA LEU A 173 -1.11 -24.26 -3.45
C LEU A 173 -1.26 -25.74 -3.84
N LYS A 174 -0.77 -26.14 -5.04
CA LYS A 174 -0.77 -27.55 -5.48
C LYS A 174 0.23 -28.43 -4.75
N ASP A 175 1.29 -27.82 -4.19
CA ASP A 175 2.35 -28.52 -3.45
C ASP A 175 2.09 -28.63 -1.94
N VAL A 176 1.00 -28.04 -1.43
CA VAL A 176 0.59 -28.22 -0.03
C VAL A 176 -0.14 -29.56 0.07
N LYS A 177 0.61 -30.63 0.34
CA LYS A 177 0.02 -31.88 0.83
C LYS A 177 -0.73 -31.58 2.12
N ILE A 178 -2.04 -31.77 2.09
CA ILE A 178 -2.87 -31.84 3.29
C ILE A 178 -2.52 -33.19 3.91
N GLU A 179 -1.78 -33.17 5.02
CA GLU A 179 -1.67 -34.34 5.89
C GLU A 179 -2.95 -34.42 6.72
N ASP A 180 -3.53 -35.63 6.74
CA ASP A 180 -4.81 -35.98 7.39
C ASP A 180 -4.80 -35.79 8.92
#